data_AF-A0A9E5EZ47-F1
#
_entry.id   AF-A0A9E5EZ47-F1
#
_cell.length_a   1.000
_cell.length_b   1.000
_cell.length_c   1.000
_cell.angle_alpha   90.00
_cell.angle_beta   90.00
_cell.angle_gamma   90.00
#
_symmetry.space_group_name_H-M   'P 1'
#
loop_
_entity.id
_entity.type
_entity.pdbx_description
1 polymer ?
#
loop_
_entity_poly.entity_id
_entity_poly.type
_entity_poly.pdbx_seq_one_letter_code
_entity_poly.pdbx_strand_id
1 'polypeptide(L)' 'MTRFELEEAIMACWHTCEDVKLLSSKVLEGEMSEDDISNTLIGIEKLHDMRCERVFGIFEELVRKSDLR' A
#
# COMPACT_ATOMS: atom_id res chain seq x y z
N MET A 1 -17.69 6.70 4.40
CA MET A 1 -17.01 5.67 5.22
C MET A 1 -17.98 4.58 5.58
N THR A 2 -17.82 3.49 4.84
CA THR A 2 -18.58 2.26 4.80
C THR A 2 -17.60 1.10 4.88
N ARG A 3 -18.08 -0.08 5.25
CA ARG A 3 -17.27 -1.30 5.22
C ARG A 3 -16.68 -1.59 3.83
N PHE A 4 -17.40 -1.26 2.76
CA PHE A 4 -16.91 -1.43 1.39
C PHE A 4 -15.66 -0.56 1.12
N GLU A 5 -15.67 0.71 1.54
CA GLU A 5 -14.49 1.58 1.42
C GLU A 5 -13.29 1.04 2.24
N LEU A 6 -13.54 0.36 3.36
CA LEU A 6 -12.49 -0.32 4.12
C LEU A 6 -11.91 -1.51 3.34
N GLU A 7 -12.77 -2.34 2.74
CA GLU A 7 -12.34 -3.46 1.90
C GLU A 7 -11.51 -2.99 0.70
N GLU A 8 -11.94 -1.93 0.02
CA GLU A 8 -11.15 -1.30 -1.06
C GLU A 8 -9.80 -0.78 -0.58
N ALA A 9 -9.74 -0.13 0.58
CA ALA A 9 -8.50 0.39 1.15
C ALA A 9 -7.53 -0.73 1.54
N ILE A 10 -8.05 -1.85 2.06
CA ILE A 10 -7.24 -3.05 2.36
C ILE A 10 -6.69 -3.66 1.06
N MET A 11 -7.51 -3.78 0.02
CA MET A 11 -7.05 -4.26 -1.28
C MET A 11 -5.95 -3.36 -1.86
N ALA A 12 -6.09 -2.04 -1.72
CA ALA A 12 -5.05 -1.09 -2.12
C ALA A 12 -3.74 -1.29 -1.34
N CYS A 13 -3.78 -1.57 -0.03
CA CYS A 13 -2.58 -1.97 0.72
C CYS A 13 -1.91 -3.20 0.12
N TRP A 14 -2.70 -4.20 -0.28
CA TRP A 14 -2.22 -5.45 -0.87
C TRP A 14 -1.48 -5.26 -2.20
N HIS A 15 -1.81 -4.21 -2.96
CA HIS A 15 -1.12 -3.89 -4.22
C HIS A 15 0.37 -3.57 -4.02
N THR A 16 0.81 -3.23 -2.80
CA THR A 16 2.24 -3.06 -2.47
C THR A 16 3.05 -4.32 -2.80
N CYS A 17 2.46 -5.51 -2.68
CA CYS A 17 3.10 -6.76 -3.08
C CYS A 17 3.39 -6.80 -4.58
N GLU A 18 2.50 -6.26 -5.41
CA GLU A 18 2.69 -6.19 -6.86
C GLU A 18 3.73 -5.13 -7.23
N ASP A 19 3.74 -3.99 -6.53
CA ASP A 19 4.77 -2.95 -6.67
C ASP A 19 6.19 -3.54 -6.41
N VAL A 20 6.33 -4.33 -5.34
CA VAL A 20 7.60 -5.00 -4.99
C VAL A 20 8.00 -6.08 -6.00
N LYS A 21 7.05 -6.87 -6.50
CA LYS A 21 7.33 -7.88 -7.55
C LYS A 21 7.82 -7.22 -8.84
N LEU A 22 7.20 -6.11 -9.24
CA LEU A 22 7.61 -5.36 -10.43
C LEU A 22 9.02 -4.79 -10.27
N LEU A 23 9.33 -4.21 -9.10
CA LEU A 23 10.70 -3.77 -8.80
C LEU A 23 11.67 -4.97 -8.90
N SER A 24 11.31 -6.10 -8.30
CA SER A 24 12.16 -7.30 -8.29
C SER A 24 12.46 -7.81 -9.71
N SER A 25 11.47 -7.81 -10.61
CA SER A 25 11.71 -8.23 -12.00
C SER A 25 12.67 -7.27 -12.72
N LYS A 26 12.51 -5.96 -12.52
CA LYS A 26 13.36 -4.94 -13.14
C LYS A 26 14.81 -4.99 -12.65
N VAL A 27 15.00 -5.29 -11.36
CA VAL A 27 16.33 -5.54 -10.77
C VAL A 27 16.97 -6.77 -11.40
N LEU A 28 16.23 -7.88 -11.54
CA LEU A 28 16.75 -9.11 -12.12
C LEU A 28 17.08 -8.99 -13.62
N GLU A 29 16.37 -8.12 -14.34
CA GLU A 29 16.64 -7.78 -15.74
C GLU A 29 17.88 -6.87 -15.91
N GLY A 30 18.44 -6.35 -14.81
CA GLY A 30 19.58 -5.44 -14.83
C GLY A 30 19.23 -4.05 -15.38
N GLU A 31 17.94 -3.67 -15.35
CA GLU A 31 17.44 -2.42 -15.93
C GLU A 31 17.52 -1.23 -14.98
N MET A 32 18.05 -1.41 -13.76
CA MET A 32 18.05 -0.39 -12.71
C MET A 32 19.43 -0.27 -12.05
N SER A 33 19.85 0.96 -11.77
CA SER A 33 21.00 1.23 -10.90
C SER A 33 20.66 1.06 -9.43
N GLU A 34 21.66 0.97 -8.55
CA GLU A 34 21.44 0.92 -7.10
C GLU A 34 20.66 2.14 -6.59
N ASP A 35 20.92 3.33 -7.14
CA ASP A 35 20.20 4.56 -6.79
C ASP A 35 18.73 4.50 -7.24
N ASP A 36 18.46 3.97 -8.44
CA ASP A 36 17.08 3.80 -8.93
C ASP A 36 16.29 2.83 -8.03
N ILE A 37 16.93 1.74 -7.60
CA ILE A 37 16.34 0.76 -6.68
C ILE A 37 16.01 1.43 -5.35
N SER A 38 16.99 2.14 -4.76
CA SER A 38 16.81 2.82 -3.47
C SER A 38 15.67 3.85 -3.52
N ASN A 39 15.65 4.70 -4.54
CA ASN A 39 14.61 5.71 -4.71
C ASN A 39 13.22 5.08 -4.93
N THR A 40 13.16 3.98 -5.68
CA THR A 40 11.90 3.26 -5.89
C THR A 40 11.39 2.62 -4.60
N LEU A 41 12.27 2.02 -3.79
CA LEU A 41 11.90 1.45 -2.49
C LEU A 41 11.36 2.52 -1.53
N ILE A 42 11.99 3.70 -1.47
CA ILE A 42 11.49 4.83 -0.66
C ILE A 42 10.08 5.24 -1.13
N GLY A 43 9.85 5.26 -2.45
CA GLY A 43 8.52 5.53 -3.02
C GLY A 43 7.48 4.48 -2.61
N ILE A 44 7.82 3.19 -2.71
CA ILE A 44 6.95 2.08 -2.31
C ILE A 44 6.64 2.13 -0.81
N GLU A 45 7.65 2.35 0.04
CA GLU A 45 7.49 2.49 1.48
C GLU A 45 6.52 3.62 1.81
N LYS A 46 6.71 4.79 1.20
CA LYS A 46 5.85 5.95 1.44
C LYS A 46 4.41 5.72 0.97
N LEU A 47 4.24 5.07 -0.18
CA LEU A 47 2.91 4.68 -0.67
C LEU A 47 2.23 3.67 0.26
N HIS A 48 2.98 2.69 0.77
CA HIS A 48 2.46 1.71 1.71
C HIS A 48 1.99 2.37 3.01
N ASP A 49 2.82 3.25 3.59
CA ASP A 49 2.51 4.04 4.79
C ASP A 49 1.20 4.82 4.62
N MET A 50 1.06 5.59 3.53
CA MET A 50 -0.17 6.34 3.23
C MET A 50 -1.40 5.42 3.03
N ARG A 51 -1.23 4.25 2.42
CA ARG A 51 -2.31 3.26 2.27
C ARG A 51 -2.74 2.72 3.65
N CYS A 52 -1.78 2.44 4.54
CA CYS A 52 -2.04 1.98 5.91
C CYS A 52 -2.74 3.05 6.75
N GLU A 53 -2.29 4.31 6.70
CA GLU A 53 -2.96 5.44 7.36
C GLU A 53 -4.43 5.55 6.92
N ARG A 54 -4.69 5.42 5.61
CA ARG A 54 -6.05 5.43 5.07
C ARG A 54 -6.88 4.26 5.59
N VAL A 55 -6.35 3.03 5.56
CA VAL A 55 -7.05 1.84 6.09
C VAL A 55 -7.41 2.06 7.55
N PHE A 56 -6.45 2.52 8.36
CA PHE A 56 -6.64 2.70 9.78
C PHE A 56 -7.64 3.81 10.08
N GLY A 57 -7.58 4.93 9.36
CA GLY A 57 -8.56 6.01 9.49
C GLY A 57 -9.99 5.55 9.16
N ILE A 58 -10.18 4.74 8.11
CA ILE A 58 -11.51 4.18 7.80
C ILE A 58 -11.97 3.22 8.89
N PHE A 59 -11.07 2.35 9.36
CA PHE A 59 -11.35 1.44 10.46
C PHE A 59 -11.81 2.18 11.72
N GLU A 60 -11.08 3.20 12.18
CA GLU A 60 -11.42 3.98 13.38
C GLU A 60 -12.79 4.65 13.27
N GLU A 61 -13.14 5.19 12.10
CA GLU A 61 -14.44 5.80 11.85
C GLU A 61 -15.58 4.77 11.91
N LEU A 62 -15.38 3.58 11.35
CA LEU A 62 -16.38 2.51 11.42
C LEU A 62 -16.55 1.97 12.85
N VAL A 63 -15.45 1.84 13.61
CA VAL A 63 -15.51 1.50 15.04
C VAL A 63 -16.34 2.54 15.79
N ARG A 64 -16.07 3.83 15.57
CA ARG A 64 -16.78 4.92 16.25
C ARG A 64 -18.28 4.90 15.96
N LYS A 65 -18.66 4.51 14.73
CA LYS A 65 -20.06 4.40 14.31
C LYS A 65 -20.73 3.09 14.74
N SER A 66 -19.99 2.16 15.35
CA SER A 66 -20.44 0.79 15.62
C SER A 66 -20.92 0.05 14.37
N ASP A 67 -20.36 0.41 13.21
CA ASP A 67 -20.76 -0.06 11.87
C ASP A 67 -19.81 -1.15 11.32
N LEU A 68 -19.09 -1.82 12.24
CA LEU A 68 -18.18 -2.93 11.98
C LEU A 68 -18.82 -4.31 12.20
N ARG A 69 -20.15 -4.35 12.37
CA ARG A 69 -20.90 -5.58 12.66
C ARG A 69 -21.28 -6.36 11.41
#